data_AF-A0A847WEZ2-F1
#
_entry.id   AF-A0A847WEZ2-F1
#
_cell.length_a   1.000
_cell.length_b   1.000
_cell.length_c   1.000
_cell.angle_alpha   90.00
_cell.angle_beta   90.00
_cell.angle_gamma   90.00
#
_symmetry.space_group_name_H-M   'P 1'
#
loop_
_entity.id
_entity.type
_entity.pdbx_description
1 polymer ?
#
loop_
_entity_poly.entity_id
_entity_poly.type
_entity_poly.pdbx_seq_one_letter_code
_entity_poly.pdbx_strand_id
1 'polypeptide(L)'
;MKDNRNRSLIGVILVLVGISLLSNRILGVKFLPLPEMMCFFAGGALLLLYHTKRKAWALASGSLLILFGVLRFFSNGPLHPNILGSFLFLTPGMVFMILYRQTKSLGFLIPASILLGFGGFILSTLLPLSPSIQGSLFFLLMGLSFMSIHFLGKNLIGRWPLFLGLLLFGLGGFILLISTLRVAMKFFPFLIPMVLVGLGIWMLKQNKNK
;
A
#
# COMPACT_ATOMS: atom_id res chain seq x y z
N MET A 1 30.75 -27.55 14.86
CA MET A 1 30.50 -26.14 15.23
C MET A 1 29.19 -25.52 14.71
N LYS A 2 28.56 -26.00 13.62
CA LYS A 2 27.33 -25.41 13.05
C LYS A 2 26.04 -25.69 13.87
N ASP A 3 26.03 -26.75 14.67
CA ASP A 3 24.86 -27.25 15.40
C ASP A 3 24.57 -26.44 16.69
N ASN A 4 25.62 -26.02 17.42
CA ASN A 4 25.47 -25.24 18.66
C ASN A 4 24.80 -23.86 18.46
N ARG A 5 25.01 -23.24 17.29
CA ARG A 5 24.43 -21.93 16.95
C ARG A 5 22.91 -22.03 16.66
N ASN A 6 22.45 -23.17 16.15
CA ASN A 6 21.02 -23.43 15.94
C ASN A 6 20.31 -23.73 17.27
N ARG A 7 20.95 -24.48 18.17
CA ARG A 7 20.41 -24.73 19.53
C ARG A 7 20.32 -23.44 20.35
N SER A 8 21.31 -22.56 20.24
CA SER A 8 21.29 -21.24 20.88
C SER A 8 20.14 -20.36 20.37
N LEU A 9 19.85 -20.37 19.06
CA LEU A 9 18.74 -19.63 18.46
C LEU A 9 17.37 -20.17 18.88
N ILE A 10 17.20 -21.49 18.92
CA ILE A 10 15.98 -22.12 19.44
C ILE A 10 15.81 -21.78 20.93
N GLY A 11 16.91 -21.74 21.69
CA GLY A 11 16.93 -21.29 23.07
C GLY A 11 16.49 -19.84 23.25
N VAL A 12 16.96 -18.91 22.41
CA VAL A 12 16.55 -17.50 22.48
C VAL A 12 15.07 -17.32 22.14
N ILE A 13 14.55 -18.08 21.17
CA ILE A 13 13.11 -18.09 20.84
C ILE A 13 12.30 -18.64 22.02
N LEU A 14 12.74 -19.73 22.65
CA LEU A 14 12.10 -20.29 23.85
C LEU A 14 12.17 -19.34 25.05
N VAL A 15 13.27 -18.60 25.21
CA VAL A 15 13.43 -17.61 26.28
C VAL A 15 12.52 -16.40 26.05
N LEU A 16 12.40 -15.90 24.81
CA LEU A 16 11.47 -14.82 24.48
C LEU A 16 10.00 -15.24 24.66
N VAL A 17 9.64 -16.46 24.26
CA VAL A 17 8.30 -17.04 24.48
C VAL A 17 8.05 -17.34 25.97
N GLY A 18 9.07 -17.76 26.72
CA GLY A 18 8.98 -17.99 28.16
C GLY A 18 8.80 -16.69 28.95
N ILE A 19 9.54 -15.64 28.58
CA ILE A 19 9.42 -14.31 29.19
C ILE A 19 8.04 -13.71 28.90
N SER A 20 7.46 -13.95 27.72
CA SER A 20 6.11 -13.46 27.41
C SER A 20 5.02 -14.18 28.23
N LEU A 21 5.15 -15.49 28.44
CA LEU A 21 4.27 -16.26 29.33
C LEU A 21 4.41 -15.82 30.79
N LEU A 22 5.63 -15.55 31.26
CA LEU A 22 5.90 -15.07 32.62
C LEU A 22 5.37 -13.65 32.85
N SER A 23 5.60 -12.76 31.90
CA SER A 23 5.16 -11.36 31.95
C SER A 23 3.63 -11.27 32.01
N ASN A 24 2.94 -12.12 31.24
CA ASN A 24 1.48 -12.22 31.27
C ASN A 24 0.93 -12.77 32.59
N ARG A 25 1.69 -13.61 33.29
CA ARG A 25 1.30 -14.18 34.59
C ARG A 25 1.58 -13.24 35.76
N ILE A 26 2.63 -12.44 35.68
CA ILE A 26 3.09 -11.56 36.78
C ILE A 26 2.43 -10.18 36.73
N LEU A 27 2.25 -9.60 35.54
CA LEU A 27 1.84 -8.20 35.46
C LEU A 27 0.32 -7.99 35.41
N GLY A 28 -0.50 -9.01 35.12
CA GLY A 28 -1.97 -8.90 35.24
C GLY A 28 -2.62 -7.75 34.46
N VAL A 29 -1.90 -7.14 33.51
CA VAL A 29 -2.36 -5.95 32.77
C VAL A 29 -2.97 -6.39 31.45
N LYS A 30 -4.25 -6.07 31.26
CA LYS A 30 -5.02 -6.23 30.02
C LYS A 30 -4.54 -5.28 28.91
N PHE A 31 -3.26 -5.32 28.52
CA PHE A 31 -2.77 -4.42 27.47
C PHE A 31 -2.98 -4.92 26.04
N LEU A 32 -3.24 -6.21 25.80
CA LEU A 32 -3.70 -6.74 24.51
C LEU A 32 -4.32 -8.13 24.71
N PRO A 33 -5.23 -8.60 23.82
CA PRO A 33 -5.63 -10.00 23.76
C PRO A 33 -4.39 -10.90 23.55
N LEU A 34 -4.22 -11.88 24.45
CA LEU A 34 -3.19 -12.93 24.40
C LEU A 34 -2.81 -13.46 23.00
N PRO A 35 -3.77 -13.78 22.10
CA PRO A 35 -3.44 -14.31 20.77
C PRO A 35 -2.77 -13.29 19.83
N GLU A 36 -2.98 -11.98 20.03
CA GLU A 36 -2.44 -10.94 19.15
C GLU A 36 -0.97 -10.67 19.45
N MET A 37 -0.60 -10.62 20.74
CA MET A 37 0.80 -10.52 21.17
C MET A 37 1.64 -11.70 20.69
N MET A 38 1.08 -12.91 20.72
CA MET A 38 1.77 -14.11 20.22
C MET A 38 2.11 -14.01 18.72
N CYS A 39 1.19 -13.48 17.89
CA CYS A 39 1.43 -13.28 16.46
C CYS A 39 2.53 -12.24 16.18
N PHE A 40 2.55 -11.12 16.92
CA PHE A 40 3.60 -10.10 16.80
C PHE A 40 4.98 -10.61 17.22
N PHE A 41 5.08 -11.30 18.37
CA PHE A 41 6.36 -11.84 18.85
C PHE A 41 6.85 -13.02 18.00
N ALA A 42 5.96 -13.93 17.59
CA ALA A 42 6.32 -15.04 16.70
C ALA A 42 6.76 -14.52 15.31
N GLY A 43 6.04 -13.54 14.76
CA GLY A 43 6.40 -12.93 13.49
C GLY A 43 7.68 -12.09 13.57
N GLY A 44 7.89 -11.37 14.68
CA GLY A 44 9.14 -10.66 14.98
C GLY A 44 10.33 -11.62 15.11
N ALA A 45 10.17 -12.74 15.81
CA ALA A 45 11.19 -13.78 15.93
C ALA A 45 11.53 -14.41 14.57
N LEU A 46 10.54 -14.63 13.71
CA LEU A 46 10.74 -15.12 12.34
C LEU A 46 11.45 -14.09 11.44
N LEU A 47 11.17 -12.80 11.60
CA LEU A 47 11.90 -11.73 10.92
C LEU A 47 13.36 -11.64 11.40
N LEU A 48 13.60 -11.81 12.70
CA LEU A 48 14.94 -11.89 13.29
C LEU A 48 15.70 -13.11 12.75
N LEU A 49 15.00 -14.24 12.59
CA LEU A 49 15.53 -15.45 11.95
C LEU A 49 15.86 -15.22 10.47
N TYR A 50 15.03 -14.46 9.74
CA TYR A 50 15.34 -14.04 8.38
C TYR A 50 16.62 -13.21 8.33
N HIS A 51 16.78 -12.23 9.22
CA HIS A 51 17.99 -11.39 9.24
C HIS A 51 19.26 -12.22 9.54
N THR A 52 19.11 -13.30 10.30
CA THR A 52 20.23 -14.16 10.72
C THR A 52 20.57 -15.27 9.71
N LYS A 53 19.58 -15.84 9.03
CA LYS A 53 19.74 -17.03 8.16
C LYS A 53 19.40 -16.78 6.69
N ARG A 54 18.92 -15.59 6.33
CA ARG A 54 18.42 -15.20 4.99
C ARG A 54 17.44 -16.22 4.38
N LYS A 55 16.66 -16.94 5.20
CA LYS A 55 15.67 -17.91 4.68
C LYS A 55 14.40 -17.18 4.22
N ALA A 56 14.15 -17.20 2.91
CA ALA A 56 12.97 -16.62 2.24
C ALA A 56 11.63 -16.96 2.91
N TRP A 57 11.44 -18.23 3.27
CA TRP A 57 10.25 -18.78 3.93
C TRP A 57 9.94 -18.10 5.27
N ALA A 58 10.97 -17.70 6.02
CA ALA A 58 10.81 -17.06 7.33
C ALA A 58 10.35 -15.60 7.21
N LEU A 59 10.70 -14.92 6.12
CA LEU A 59 10.20 -13.59 5.82
C LEU A 59 8.69 -13.64 5.51
N ALA A 60 8.28 -14.58 4.65
CA ALA A 60 6.88 -14.74 4.26
C ALA A 60 5.99 -15.14 5.45
N SER A 61 6.40 -16.14 6.24
CA SER A 61 5.62 -16.56 7.41
C SER A 61 5.62 -15.51 8.53
N GLY A 62 6.77 -14.87 8.79
CA GLY A 62 6.87 -13.85 9.83
C GLY A 62 6.05 -12.60 9.53
N SER A 63 6.07 -12.13 8.28
CA SER A 63 5.28 -10.99 7.84
C SER A 63 3.77 -11.29 7.79
N LEU A 64 3.36 -12.49 7.36
CA LEU A 64 1.96 -12.91 7.42
C LEU A 64 1.45 -13.02 8.86
N LEU A 65 2.27 -13.51 9.79
CA LEU A 65 1.92 -13.56 11.21
C LEU A 65 1.75 -12.16 11.81
N ILE A 66 2.66 -11.23 11.51
CA ILE A 66 2.53 -9.82 11.92
C ILE A 66 1.27 -9.21 11.30
N LEU A 67 1.02 -9.45 10.01
CA LEU A 67 -0.17 -8.98 9.32
C LEU A 67 -1.45 -9.49 10.02
N PHE A 68 -1.53 -10.78 10.34
CA PHE A 68 -2.66 -11.36 11.07
C PHE A 68 -2.83 -10.78 12.48
N GLY A 69 -1.73 -10.52 13.17
CA GLY A 69 -1.74 -9.82 14.47
C GLY A 69 -2.30 -8.41 14.37
N VAL A 70 -1.82 -7.63 13.38
CA VAL A 70 -2.30 -6.28 13.07
C VAL A 70 -3.78 -6.29 12.69
N LEU A 71 -4.20 -7.20 11.81
CA LEU A 71 -5.58 -7.32 11.36
C LEU A 71 -6.53 -7.58 12.52
N ARG A 72 -6.21 -8.53 13.41
CA ARG A 72 -7.06 -8.85 14.57
C ARG A 72 -7.13 -7.69 15.57
N PHE A 73 -5.99 -7.06 15.87
CA PHE A 73 -5.95 -5.93 16.78
C PHE A 73 -6.80 -4.76 16.28
N PHE A 74 -6.69 -4.41 15.00
CA PHE A 74 -7.40 -3.27 14.42
C PHE A 74 -8.81 -3.59 13.94
N SER A 75 -9.18 -4.86 13.72
CA SER A 75 -10.56 -5.27 13.41
C SER A 75 -11.52 -4.95 14.56
N ASN A 76 -11.02 -4.83 15.80
CA ASN A 76 -11.82 -4.46 16.97
C ASN A 76 -11.66 -2.96 17.34
N GLY A 77 -10.90 -2.20 16.56
CA GLY A 77 -10.64 -0.78 16.79
C GLY A 77 -11.47 0.15 15.89
N PRO A 78 -11.38 1.48 16.09
CA PRO A 78 -12.16 2.48 15.35
C PRO A 78 -11.60 2.80 13.94
N LEU A 79 -10.67 2.00 13.40
CA LEU A 79 -10.04 2.31 12.12
C LEU A 79 -10.98 2.06 10.95
N HIS A 80 -10.91 2.94 9.95
CA HIS A 80 -11.67 2.79 8.71
C HIS A 80 -11.26 1.49 7.99
N PRO A 81 -12.22 0.67 7.51
CA PRO A 81 -11.94 -0.66 6.94
C PRO A 81 -10.98 -0.62 5.74
N ASN A 82 -10.99 0.45 4.96
CA ASN A 82 -10.06 0.62 3.81
C ASN A 82 -8.60 0.75 4.24
N ILE A 83 -8.30 1.30 5.43
CA ILE A 83 -6.92 1.35 5.96
C ILE A 83 -6.42 -0.09 6.18
N LEU A 84 -7.26 -0.90 6.83
CA LEU A 84 -6.98 -2.30 7.11
C LEU A 84 -6.78 -3.10 5.82
N GLY A 85 -7.68 -2.89 4.85
CA GLY A 85 -7.58 -3.46 3.50
C GLY A 85 -6.30 -3.07 2.79
N SER A 86 -5.88 -1.80 2.85
CA SER A 86 -4.62 -1.35 2.23
C SER A 86 -3.41 -2.08 2.81
N PHE A 87 -3.32 -2.22 4.14
CA PHE A 87 -2.23 -2.96 4.79
C PHE A 87 -2.22 -4.46 4.44
N LEU A 88 -3.39 -5.07 4.26
CA LEU A 88 -3.54 -6.46 3.82
C LEU A 88 -2.86 -6.71 2.47
N PHE A 89 -2.87 -5.74 1.56
CA PHE A 89 -2.23 -5.87 0.24
C PHE A 89 -0.79 -5.31 0.21
N LEU A 90 -0.53 -4.18 0.88
CA LEU A 90 0.80 -3.57 0.90
C LEU A 90 1.85 -4.46 1.57
N THR A 91 1.52 -5.08 2.70
CA THR A 91 2.50 -5.86 3.47
C THR A 91 3.00 -7.08 2.70
N PRO A 92 2.13 -7.96 2.16
CA PRO A 92 2.59 -9.10 1.36
C PRO A 92 3.24 -8.63 0.04
N GLY A 93 2.79 -7.51 -0.53
CA GLY A 93 3.44 -6.88 -1.68
C GLY A 93 4.91 -6.49 -1.40
N MET A 94 5.17 -5.83 -0.27
CA MET A 94 6.54 -5.50 0.17
C MET A 94 7.38 -6.76 0.41
N VAL A 95 6.79 -7.79 1.04
CA VAL A 95 7.45 -9.06 1.33
C VAL A 95 7.89 -9.75 0.04
N PHE A 96 7.00 -9.85 -0.94
CA PHE A 96 7.35 -10.40 -2.26
C PHE A 96 8.38 -9.54 -2.99
N MET A 97 8.36 -8.22 -2.81
CA MET A 97 9.37 -7.33 -3.41
C MET A 97 10.76 -7.56 -2.79
N ILE A 98 10.83 -7.76 -1.48
CA ILE A 98 12.07 -8.12 -0.77
C ILE A 98 12.57 -9.49 -1.21
N LEU A 99 11.67 -10.48 -1.33
CA LEU A 99 11.98 -11.82 -1.85
C LEU A 99 12.50 -11.78 -3.28
N TYR A 100 11.90 -10.94 -4.13
CA TYR A 100 12.36 -10.71 -5.49
C TYR A 100 13.78 -10.13 -5.51
N ARG A 101 14.10 -9.16 -4.64
CA ARG A 101 15.46 -8.61 -4.57
C ARG A 101 16.52 -9.68 -4.27
N GLN A 102 16.16 -10.73 -3.52
CA GLN A 102 17.08 -11.81 -3.15
C GLN A 102 17.16 -12.93 -4.18
N THR A 103 16.01 -13.36 -4.71
CA THR A 103 15.91 -14.54 -5.59
C THR A 103 15.98 -14.17 -7.07
N LYS A 104 15.70 -12.91 -7.41
CA LYS A 104 15.51 -12.40 -8.78
C LYS A 104 14.49 -13.21 -9.61
N SER A 105 13.62 -13.98 -8.96
CA SER A 105 12.59 -14.76 -9.64
C SER A 105 11.37 -13.91 -9.98
N LEU A 106 10.94 -13.99 -11.24
CA LEU A 106 9.74 -13.30 -11.73
C LEU A 106 8.46 -13.68 -10.98
N GLY A 107 8.40 -14.91 -10.46
CA GLY A 107 7.26 -15.39 -9.68
C GLY A 107 6.96 -14.57 -8.43
N PHE A 108 7.94 -13.79 -7.94
CA PHE A 108 7.74 -12.85 -6.84
C PHE A 108 7.53 -11.41 -7.31
N LEU A 109 8.14 -10.99 -8.42
CA LEU A 109 8.05 -9.61 -8.91
C LEU A 109 6.64 -9.22 -9.35
N ILE A 110 5.98 -10.12 -10.08
CA ILE A 110 4.64 -9.89 -10.63
C ILE A 110 3.63 -9.67 -9.51
N PRO A 111 3.43 -10.61 -8.57
CA PRO A 111 2.51 -10.39 -7.46
C PRO A 111 2.97 -9.22 -6.58
N ALA A 112 4.27 -9.04 -6.30
CA ALA A 112 4.75 -7.90 -5.51
C ALA A 112 4.25 -6.55 -6.06
N SER A 113 4.47 -6.31 -7.35
CA SER A 113 4.14 -5.03 -7.98
C SER A 113 2.62 -4.82 -8.03
N ILE A 114 1.85 -5.85 -8.36
CA ILE A 114 0.38 -5.77 -8.41
C ILE A 114 -0.20 -5.51 -7.02
N LEU A 115 0.24 -6.24 -5.99
CA LEU A 115 -0.23 -6.05 -4.62
C LEU A 115 0.11 -4.65 -4.08
N LEU A 116 1.30 -4.12 -4.42
CA LEU A 116 1.68 -2.76 -4.04
C LEU A 116 0.82 -1.71 -4.73
N GLY A 117 0.54 -1.85 -6.04
CA GLY A 117 -0.35 -0.96 -6.77
C GLY A 117 -1.77 -0.98 -6.23
N PHE A 118 -2.32 -2.18 -6.00
CA PHE A 118 -3.68 -2.35 -5.49
C PHE A 118 -3.80 -1.83 -4.05
N GLY A 119 -2.84 -2.14 -3.18
CA GLY A 119 -2.79 -1.61 -1.82
C GLY A 119 -2.68 -0.08 -1.79
N GLY A 120 -1.89 0.50 -2.70
CA GLY A 120 -1.80 1.96 -2.88
C GLY A 120 -3.11 2.58 -3.38
N PHE A 121 -3.86 1.88 -4.24
CA PHE A 121 -5.19 2.34 -4.68
C PHE A 121 -6.19 2.33 -3.53
N ILE A 122 -6.25 1.27 -2.73
CA ILE A 122 -7.14 1.25 -1.55
C ILE A 122 -6.78 2.41 -0.61
N LEU A 123 -5.50 2.72 -0.42
CA LEU A 123 -5.09 3.86 0.38
C LEU A 123 -5.60 5.19 -0.19
N SER A 124 -5.57 5.37 -1.51
CA SER A 124 -6.07 6.60 -2.16
C SER A 124 -7.59 6.76 -2.06
N THR A 125 -8.35 5.68 -1.83
CA THR A 125 -9.81 5.77 -1.58
C THR A 125 -10.17 6.47 -0.26
N LEU A 126 -9.20 6.64 0.64
CA LEU A 126 -9.37 7.42 1.87
C LEU A 126 -9.47 8.92 1.59
N LEU A 127 -8.99 9.37 0.42
CA LEU A 127 -9.13 10.76 0.01
C LEU A 127 -10.56 11.00 -0.50
N PRO A 128 -11.19 12.13 -0.15
CA PRO A 128 -12.54 12.49 -0.58
C PRO A 128 -12.53 12.95 -2.05
N LEU A 129 -12.26 12.01 -2.95
CA LEU A 129 -12.20 12.23 -4.40
C LEU A 129 -13.49 11.80 -5.08
N SER A 130 -13.80 12.40 -6.22
CA SER A 130 -14.95 11.98 -7.01
C SER A 130 -14.76 10.54 -7.55
N PRO A 131 -15.84 9.77 -7.74
CA PRO A 131 -15.74 8.39 -8.23
C PRO A 131 -15.00 8.27 -9.57
N SER A 132 -15.14 9.28 -10.46
CA SER A 132 -14.44 9.33 -11.74
C SER A 132 -12.92 9.47 -11.58
N ILE A 133 -12.47 10.30 -10.62
CA ILE A 133 -11.05 10.46 -10.32
C ILE A 133 -10.49 9.21 -9.64
N GLN A 134 -11.26 8.59 -8.73
CA GLN A 134 -10.87 7.32 -8.12
C GLN A 134 -10.68 6.21 -9.15
N GLY A 135 -11.62 6.07 -10.11
CA GLY A 135 -11.49 5.11 -11.21
C GLY A 135 -10.23 5.36 -12.04
N SER A 136 -9.90 6.61 -12.34
CA SER A 136 -8.65 6.97 -13.03
C SER A 136 -7.40 6.57 -12.22
N LEU A 137 -7.38 6.85 -10.92
CA LEU A 137 -6.26 6.49 -10.04
C LEU A 137 -6.01 4.99 -10.00
N PHE A 138 -7.06 4.16 -10.02
CA PHE A 138 -6.93 2.71 -10.12
C PHE A 138 -6.12 2.32 -11.37
N PHE A 139 -6.51 2.81 -12.54
CA PHE A 139 -5.83 2.50 -13.80
C PHE A 139 -4.38 3.02 -13.84
N LEU A 140 -4.13 4.22 -13.28
CA LEU A 140 -2.78 4.78 -13.19
C LEU A 140 -1.87 3.95 -12.28
N LEU A 141 -2.33 3.58 -11.09
CA LEU A 141 -1.57 2.77 -10.12
C LEU A 141 -1.31 1.36 -10.64
N MET A 142 -2.30 0.75 -11.30
CA MET A 142 -2.12 -0.55 -11.96
C MET A 142 -1.16 -0.45 -13.15
N GLY A 143 -1.26 0.61 -13.97
CA GLY A 143 -0.33 0.87 -15.06
C GLY A 143 1.12 1.01 -14.57
N LEU A 144 1.33 1.79 -13.50
CA LEU A 144 2.62 1.92 -12.82
C LEU A 144 3.15 0.58 -12.30
N SER A 145 2.28 -0.29 -11.80
CA SER A 145 2.65 -1.61 -11.32
C SER A 145 3.21 -2.49 -12.44
N PHE A 146 2.57 -2.49 -13.61
CA PHE A 146 3.08 -3.23 -14.77
C PHE A 146 4.35 -2.61 -15.36
N MET A 147 4.47 -1.28 -15.35
CA MET A 147 5.72 -0.61 -15.69
C MET A 147 6.86 -1.00 -14.73
N SER A 148 6.59 -1.05 -13.43
CA SER A 148 7.53 -1.51 -12.39
C SER A 148 8.01 -2.94 -12.67
N ILE A 149 7.11 -3.86 -13.06
CA ILE A 149 7.47 -5.23 -13.46
C ILE A 149 8.46 -5.22 -14.62
N HIS A 150 8.24 -4.39 -15.65
CA HIS A 150 9.15 -4.32 -16.79
C HIS A 150 10.52 -3.72 -16.42
N PHE A 151 10.54 -2.60 -15.69
CA PHE A 151 11.79 -1.94 -15.32
C PHE A 151 12.66 -2.79 -14.40
N LEU A 152 12.06 -3.46 -13.41
CA LEU A 152 12.78 -4.33 -12.48
C LEU A 152 13.13 -5.67 -13.12
N GLY A 153 12.24 -6.22 -13.95
CA GLY A 153 12.36 -7.51 -14.61
C GLY A 153 13.06 -7.48 -15.98
N LYS A 154 13.70 -6.37 -16.37
CA LYS A 154 14.17 -6.06 -17.73
C LYS A 154 14.95 -7.18 -18.45
N ASN A 155 15.72 -7.98 -17.69
CA ASN A 155 16.54 -9.06 -18.25
C ASN A 155 15.83 -10.42 -18.32
N LEU A 156 14.68 -10.55 -17.66
CA LEU A 156 13.97 -11.82 -17.46
C LEU A 156 12.59 -11.82 -18.13
N ILE A 157 12.03 -10.63 -18.36
CA ILE A 157 10.68 -10.43 -18.88
C ILE A 157 10.75 -9.67 -20.21
N GLY A 158 9.97 -10.13 -21.18
CA GLY A 158 9.81 -9.44 -22.47
C GLY A 158 9.12 -8.07 -22.34
N ARG A 159 8.77 -7.47 -23.48
CA ARG A 159 8.16 -6.13 -23.52
C ARG A 159 6.66 -6.11 -23.21
N TRP A 160 6.02 -7.27 -23.03
CA TRP A 160 4.57 -7.37 -22.82
C TRP A 160 4.03 -6.55 -21.61
N PRO A 161 4.69 -6.49 -20.43
CA PRO A 161 4.15 -5.72 -19.31
C PRO A 161 4.26 -4.22 -19.55
N LEU A 162 5.21 -3.79 -20.38
CA LEU A 162 5.32 -2.38 -20.77
C LEU A 162 4.11 -1.97 -21.61
N PHE A 163 3.74 -2.76 -22.62
CA PHE A 163 2.55 -2.48 -23.43
C PHE A 163 1.29 -2.41 -22.57
N LEU A 164 1.09 -3.40 -21.70
CA LEU A 164 -0.09 -3.43 -20.83
C LEU A 164 -0.09 -2.26 -19.82
N GLY A 165 1.07 -1.97 -19.21
CA GLY A 165 1.22 -0.87 -18.27
C GLY A 165 0.99 0.50 -18.91
N LEU A 166 1.50 0.71 -20.12
CA LEU A 166 1.34 1.96 -20.86
C LEU A 166 -0.10 2.16 -21.35
N LEU A 167 -0.78 1.08 -21.74
CA LEU A 167 -2.21 1.10 -22.09
C LEU A 167 -3.07 1.46 -20.88
N LEU A 168 -2.84 0.81 -19.73
CA LEU A 168 -3.55 1.09 -18.48
C LEU A 168 -3.28 2.52 -17.98
N PHE A 169 -2.02 2.95 -18.03
CA PHE A 169 -1.63 4.30 -17.63
C PHE A 169 -2.23 5.36 -18.55
N GLY A 170 -2.22 5.13 -19.86
CA GLY A 170 -2.84 5.99 -20.86
C GLY A 170 -4.36 6.11 -20.66
N LEU A 171 -5.05 4.99 -20.43
CA LEU A 171 -6.48 4.97 -20.10
C LEU A 171 -6.77 5.76 -18.82
N GLY A 172 -5.99 5.53 -17.76
CA GLY A 172 -6.11 6.27 -16.51
C GLY A 172 -5.95 7.78 -16.71
N GLY A 173 -4.92 8.20 -17.44
CA GLY A 173 -4.67 9.60 -17.77
C GLY A 173 -5.78 10.22 -18.63
N PHE A 174 -6.30 9.49 -19.61
CA PHE A 174 -7.39 9.94 -20.46
C PHE A 174 -8.69 10.15 -19.67
N ILE A 175 -9.04 9.21 -18.79
CA ILE A 175 -10.21 9.33 -17.89
C ILE A 175 -10.02 10.52 -16.95
N LEU A 176 -8.81 10.73 -16.42
CA LEU A 176 -8.50 11.87 -15.57
C LEU A 176 -8.75 13.19 -16.31
N LEU A 177 -8.21 13.30 -17.53
CA LEU A 177 -8.32 14.49 -18.37
C LEU A 177 -9.79 14.82 -18.67
N ILE A 178 -10.59 13.82 -19.08
CA ILE A 178 -12.02 14.00 -19.33
C ILE A 178 -12.75 14.40 -18.05
N SER A 179 -12.42 13.78 -16.91
CA SER A 179 -13.05 14.11 -15.63
C SER A 179 -12.77 15.56 -15.24
N THR A 180 -11.54 16.04 -15.40
CA THR A 180 -11.18 17.44 -15.13
C THR A 180 -11.84 18.40 -16.12
N LEU A 181 -11.91 18.06 -17.40
CA LEU A 181 -12.56 18.89 -18.42
C LEU A 181 -14.07 18.96 -18.23
N ARG A 182 -14.72 17.87 -17.82
CA ARG A 182 -16.15 17.85 -17.50
C ARG A 182 -16.47 18.75 -16.30
N VAL A 183 -15.61 18.75 -15.29
CA VAL A 183 -15.72 19.67 -14.15
C VAL A 183 -15.54 21.12 -14.62
N ALA A 184 -14.50 21.41 -15.41
CA ALA A 184 -14.28 22.75 -15.97
C ALA A 184 -15.45 23.24 -16.85
N MET A 185 -15.97 22.38 -17.72
CA MET A 185 -17.13 22.67 -18.58
C MET A 185 -18.42 22.90 -17.78
N LYS A 186 -18.56 22.26 -16.60
CA LYS A 186 -19.71 22.46 -15.70
C LYS A 186 -19.66 23.82 -14.98
N PHE A 187 -18.47 24.37 -14.73
CA PHE A 187 -18.29 25.72 -14.15
C PHE A 187 -18.27 26.84 -15.19
N PHE A 188 -17.98 26.51 -16.45
CA PHE A 188 -17.99 27.44 -17.58
C PHE A 188 -19.27 28.30 -17.73
N PRO A 189 -20.50 27.75 -17.61
CA PRO A 189 -21.72 28.55 -17.69
C PRO A 189 -21.93 29.51 -16.52
N PHE A 190 -21.21 29.36 -15.39
CA PHE A 190 -21.23 30.30 -14.28
C PHE A 190 -20.13 31.39 -14.39
N LEU A 191 -19.01 31.07 -15.03
CA LEU A 191 -17.91 32.01 -15.25
C LEU A 191 -18.29 33.12 -16.24
N ILE A 192 -19.00 32.78 -17.32
CA ILE A 192 -19.39 33.74 -18.36
C ILE A 192 -20.26 34.88 -17.78
N PRO A 193 -21.36 34.61 -17.05
CA PRO A 193 -22.16 35.65 -16.41
C PRO A 193 -21.35 36.51 -15.43
N MET A 194 -20.46 35.89 -14.64
CA MET A 194 -19.67 36.60 -13.63
C MET A 194 -18.66 37.59 -14.27
N VAL A 195 -18.03 37.18 -15.37
CA VAL A 195 -17.12 38.05 -16.15
C VAL A 195 -17.89 39.18 -16.83
N LEU A 196 -19.08 38.89 -17.39
CA LEU A 196 -19.95 39.92 -17.99
C LEU A 196 -20.43 40.95 -16.95
N VAL A 197 -20.81 40.52 -15.75
CA VAL A 197 -21.18 41.41 -14.65
C VAL A 197 -19.98 42.26 -14.23
N GLY A 198 -18.79 41.67 -14.10
CA GLY A 198 -17.56 42.40 -13.79
C GLY A 198 -17.20 43.45 -14.84
N LEU A 199 -17.27 43.11 -16.12
CA LEU A 199 -17.03 44.04 -17.23
C LEU A 199 -18.07 45.16 -17.27
N GLY A 200 -19.35 44.85 -17.04
CA GLY A 200 -20.41 45.85 -16.96
C GLY A 200 -20.19 46.87 -15.84
N ILE A 201 -19.80 46.41 -14.65
CA ILE A 201 -19.48 47.28 -13.51
C ILE A 201 -18.26 48.16 -13.83
N TRP A 202 -17.24 47.60 -14.47
CA TRP A 202 -16.04 48.34 -14.86
C TRP A 202 -16.35 49.46 -15.87
N MET A 203 -17.16 49.18 -16.90
CA MET A 203 -17.60 50.19 -17.88
C MET A 203 -18.42 51.31 -17.24
N LEU A 204 -19.34 50.98 -16.33
CA LEU A 204 -20.12 51.97 -15.59
C LEU A 204 -19.24 52.89 -14.73
N LYS A 205 -18.17 52.35 -14.14
CA LYS A 205 -17.21 53.10 -13.33
C LYS A 205 -16.34 54.03 -14.19
N GLN A 206 -15.96 53.59 -15.40
CA GLN A 206 -15.23 54.43 -16.35
C GLN A 206 -16.08 55.58 -16.89
N ASN A 207 -17.38 55.36 -17.11
CA ASN A 207 -18.29 56.38 -17.63
C ASN A 207 -18.64 57.48 -16.61
N LYS A 208 -18.58 57.18 -15.30
CA LYS A 208 -18.79 58.17 -14.24
C LYS A 208 -17.59 59.10 -13.97
N ASN A 209 -16.41 58.75 -14.48
CA ASN A 209 -15.17 59.51 -14.31
C ASN A 209 -14.81 60.38 -15.53
N LYS A 210 -15.73 60.52 -16.49
CA LYS A 210 -15.73 61.51 -17.56
C LYS A 210 -16.83 62.53 -17.28
#